data_AF-A0A821BMZ0-F1
#
_entry.id   AF-A0A821BMZ0-F1
#
_cell.length_a   1.000
_cell.length_b   1.000
_cell.length_c   1.000
_cell.angle_alpha   90.00
_cell.angle_beta   90.00
_cell.angle_gamma   90.00
#
_symmetry.space_group_name_H-M   'P 1'
#
loop_
_entity.id
_entity.type
_entity.pdbx_description
1 polymer ?
#
loop_
_entity_poly.entity_id
_entity_poly.type
_entity_poly.pdbx_seq_one_letter_code
_entity_poly.pdbx_strand_id
1 'polypeptide(L)'
;YPRSPDLNVYEDVLLHHMFSIDSTGHCISVSPIFWTVMLMVVLLVFFIGVGFLRLCVTSYQHDRLFLTVKMIFERTDLIGEGELWIGGLVSLAIILTTAMAYAFANSYLNQYPSESVGPSNFACDTTIRNAQFATNLQALAVPISSDQQTIFDLLNQQNFTLYLQFINTAASCASLTISQVTDSATVSLRFLSCSHVNGTLLARVLLPEHDIKITATLSEVQVVGGIMVGLDGPSAETEFCSLKELNFRQSFYSPSAETLAQAATISMGLTKAINETGPLSGSDSVFEGIWYPTFTYSLSQMFISADTYTMTANLTSTTITINIAETSYYIKNDQSPIAKQAEIVIRTLLFACLCLEMCSTTFVICKLLLIPIYKRISAPLCPKFMNIVEPTHEMASAHH
;
A
#
# COMPACT_ATOMS: atom_id res chain seq x y z
N TYR A 1 8.45 -8.53 3.02
CA TYR A 1 7.80 -7.49 2.19
C TYR A 1 6.30 -7.51 2.42
N PRO A 2 5.63 -6.34 2.37
CA PRO A 2 4.18 -6.25 2.40
C PRO A 2 3.57 -7.12 1.29
N ARG A 3 2.42 -7.73 1.58
CA ARG A 3 1.66 -8.47 0.57
C ARG A 3 0.83 -7.49 -0.25
N SER A 4 0.65 -7.80 -1.53
CA SER A 4 -0.35 -7.13 -2.36
C SER A 4 -1.72 -7.19 -1.68
N PRO A 5 -2.54 -6.13 -1.81
CA PRO A 5 -3.94 -6.19 -1.43
C PRO A 5 -4.64 -7.36 -2.14
N ASP A 6 -5.61 -7.99 -1.47
CA ASP A 6 -6.38 -9.10 -2.04
C ASP A 6 -7.15 -8.68 -3.31
N LEU A 7 -7.51 -7.39 -3.39
CA LEU A 7 -8.10 -6.76 -4.58
C LEU A 7 -7.01 -6.02 -5.37
N ASN A 8 -6.54 -6.65 -6.44
CA ASN A 8 -5.50 -6.10 -7.33
C ASN A 8 -6.06 -5.60 -8.68
N VAL A 9 -7.38 -5.62 -8.86
CA VAL A 9 -8.08 -5.08 -10.03
C VAL A 9 -8.90 -3.87 -9.60
N TYR A 10 -8.69 -2.73 -10.25
CA TYR A 10 -9.31 -1.48 -9.83
C TYR A 10 -10.85 -1.50 -9.91
N GLU A 11 -11.42 -2.22 -10.86
CA GLU A 11 -12.88 -2.40 -10.96
C GLU A 11 -13.45 -3.14 -9.74
N ASP A 12 -12.75 -4.18 -9.27
CA ASP A 12 -13.14 -4.91 -8.08
C ASP A 12 -13.00 -4.05 -6.84
N VAL A 13 -12.00 -3.17 -6.78
CA VAL A 13 -11.87 -2.17 -5.71
C VAL A 13 -13.05 -1.19 -5.72
N LEU A 14 -13.45 -0.69 -6.88
CA LEU A 14 -14.63 0.19 -7.03
C LEU A 14 -15.92 -0.52 -6.62
N LEU A 15 -16.13 -1.76 -7.06
CA LEU A 15 -17.28 -2.57 -6.70
C LEU A 15 -17.31 -2.88 -5.20
N HIS A 16 -16.17 -3.27 -4.64
CA HIS A 16 -16.04 -3.53 -3.21
C HIS A 16 -16.30 -2.26 -2.38
N HIS A 17 -15.77 -1.11 -2.80
CA HIS A 17 -16.06 0.18 -2.15
C HIS A 17 -17.56 0.52 -2.18
N MET A 18 -18.23 0.23 -3.30
CA MET A 18 -19.66 0.49 -3.43
C MET A 18 -20.53 -0.42 -2.55
N PHE A 19 -20.20 -1.71 -2.44
CA PHE A 19 -21.03 -2.69 -1.75
C PHE A 19 -20.58 -3.05 -0.32
N SER A 20 -19.41 -2.56 0.12
CA SER A 20 -18.97 -2.74 1.50
C SER A 20 -19.80 -1.86 2.44
N ILE A 21 -20.82 -2.46 3.03
CA ILE A 21 -21.61 -1.87 4.12
C ILE A 21 -21.32 -2.70 5.36
N ASP A 22 -20.42 -2.22 6.21
CA ASP A 22 -20.29 -2.74 7.56
C ASP A 22 -21.18 -1.93 8.52
N SER A 23 -21.50 -2.54 9.67
CA SER A 23 -22.37 -2.00 10.72
C SER A 23 -21.85 -0.74 11.43
N THR A 24 -20.65 -0.28 11.09
CA THR A 24 -20.06 0.93 11.69
C THR A 24 -20.61 2.20 11.03
N GLY A 25 -20.90 3.24 11.82
CA GLY A 25 -21.46 4.50 11.29
C GLY A 25 -20.58 5.18 10.23
N HIS A 26 -19.25 5.03 10.36
CA HIS A 26 -18.28 5.49 9.36
C HIS A 26 -18.50 4.77 8.02
N CYS A 27 -18.63 3.45 8.04
CA CYS A 27 -18.84 2.63 6.85
C CYS A 27 -20.08 3.03 6.05
N ILE A 28 -21.19 3.24 6.76
CA ILE A 28 -22.44 3.68 6.16
C ILE A 28 -22.27 5.06 5.51
N SER A 29 -21.58 5.99 6.18
CA SER A 29 -21.40 7.35 5.68
C SER A 29 -20.47 7.47 4.47
N VAL A 30 -19.57 6.52 4.29
CA VAL A 30 -18.56 6.53 3.22
C VAL A 30 -19.01 5.74 1.98
N SER A 31 -19.97 4.83 2.15
CA SER A 31 -20.45 3.96 1.08
C SER A 31 -21.26 4.73 0.00
N PRO A 32 -20.85 4.67 -1.28
CA PRO A 32 -21.60 5.29 -2.38
C PRO A 32 -23.03 4.77 -2.52
N ILE A 33 -23.28 3.48 -2.28
CA ILE A 33 -24.62 2.91 -2.44
C ILE A 33 -25.60 3.43 -1.39
N PHE A 34 -25.12 3.74 -0.19
CA PHE A 34 -25.96 4.32 0.85
C PHE A 34 -26.47 5.70 0.42
N TRP A 35 -25.59 6.54 -0.14
CA TRP A 35 -25.97 7.86 -0.64
C TRP A 35 -26.85 7.79 -1.88
N THR A 36 -26.61 6.86 -2.81
CA THR A 36 -27.52 6.67 -3.96
C THR A 36 -28.90 6.21 -3.49
N VAL A 37 -29.00 5.26 -2.55
CA VAL A 37 -30.28 4.83 -1.97
C VAL A 37 -30.97 5.96 -1.21
N MET A 38 -30.25 6.73 -0.39
CA MET A 38 -30.81 7.89 0.31
C MET A 38 -31.32 8.94 -0.67
N LEU A 39 -30.56 9.24 -1.72
CA LEU A 39 -30.99 10.13 -2.79
C LEU A 39 -32.26 9.60 -3.45
N MET A 40 -32.33 8.30 -3.75
CA MET A 40 -33.52 7.65 -4.31
C MET A 40 -34.74 7.74 -3.38
N VAL A 41 -34.56 7.59 -2.06
CA VAL A 41 -35.63 7.75 -1.06
C VAL A 41 -36.10 9.21 -1.01
N VAL A 42 -35.17 10.18 -0.98
CA VAL A 42 -35.51 11.61 -1.01
C VAL A 42 -36.26 11.97 -2.30
N LEU A 43 -35.81 11.46 -3.44
CA LEU A 43 -36.49 11.62 -4.73
C LEU A 43 -37.90 11.04 -4.70
N LEU A 44 -38.08 9.85 -4.12
CA LEU A 44 -39.37 9.18 -4.02
C LEU A 44 -40.33 9.92 -3.07
N VAL A 45 -39.85 10.39 -1.92
CA VAL A 45 -40.65 11.19 -0.96
C VAL A 45 -41.08 12.50 -1.62
N PHE A 46 -40.16 13.19 -2.31
CA PHE A 46 -40.49 14.42 -3.04
C PHE A 46 -41.52 14.14 -4.14
N PHE A 47 -41.35 13.05 -4.89
CA PHE A 47 -42.28 12.64 -5.94
C PHE A 47 -43.69 12.35 -5.39
N ILE A 48 -43.79 11.63 -4.27
CA ILE A 48 -45.07 11.35 -3.59
C ILE A 48 -45.69 12.65 -3.07
N GLY A 49 -44.90 13.53 -2.45
CA GLY A 49 -45.36 14.82 -1.94
C GLY A 49 -45.95 15.70 -3.03
N VAL A 50 -45.27 15.82 -4.17
CA VAL A 50 -45.78 16.55 -5.35
C VAL A 50 -47.02 15.88 -5.94
N GLY A 51 -47.05 14.55 -6.02
CA GLY A 51 -48.21 13.80 -6.46
C GLY A 51 -49.45 14.06 -5.59
N PHE A 52 -49.27 14.10 -4.28
CA PHE A 52 -50.33 14.44 -3.33
C PHE A 52 -50.79 15.89 -3.46
N LEU A 53 -49.87 16.84 -3.61
CA LEU A 53 -50.21 18.26 -3.84
C LEU A 53 -51.04 18.44 -5.11
N ARG A 54 -50.71 17.71 -6.19
CA ARG A 54 -51.46 17.78 -7.46
C ARG A 54 -52.87 17.20 -7.36
N LEU A 55 -53.11 16.26 -6.44
CA LEU A 55 -54.41 15.59 -6.28
C LEU A 55 -55.30 16.24 -5.20
N CYS A 56 -54.73 16.86 -4.18
CA CYS A 56 -55.48 17.33 -3.01
C CYS A 56 -55.64 18.85 -2.89
N VAL A 57 -54.89 19.67 -3.63
CA VAL A 57 -54.95 21.13 -3.48
C VAL A 57 -55.93 21.76 -4.47
N THR A 58 -56.93 22.47 -3.94
CA THR A 58 -57.86 23.31 -4.71
C THR A 58 -57.12 24.46 -5.39
N SER A 59 -57.56 24.80 -6.61
CA SER A 59 -56.92 25.68 -7.61
C SER A 59 -56.22 26.95 -7.09
N TYR A 60 -56.63 27.55 -5.96
CA TYR A 60 -56.12 28.85 -5.52
C TYR A 60 -54.84 28.78 -4.65
N GLN A 61 -54.68 27.75 -3.80
CA GLN A 61 -53.46 27.59 -2.99
C GLN A 61 -52.33 26.91 -3.78
N HIS A 62 -52.69 26.15 -4.82
CA HIS A 62 -51.78 25.51 -5.75
C HIS A 62 -50.89 26.55 -6.45
N ASP A 63 -51.47 27.66 -6.93
CA ASP A 63 -50.74 28.68 -7.69
C ASP A 63 -49.66 29.40 -6.88
N ARG A 64 -49.92 29.70 -5.59
CA ARG A 64 -48.97 30.44 -4.75
C ARG A 64 -47.76 29.59 -4.32
N LEU A 65 -47.99 28.32 -4.01
CA LEU A 65 -46.91 27.37 -3.74
C LEU A 65 -46.14 27.05 -5.02
N PHE A 66 -46.82 26.80 -6.13
CA PHE A 66 -46.20 26.55 -7.43
C PHE A 66 -45.29 27.70 -7.89
N LEU A 67 -45.72 28.96 -7.72
CA LEU A 67 -44.89 30.14 -7.99
C LEU A 67 -43.62 30.21 -7.12
N THR A 68 -43.72 29.83 -5.84
CA THR A 68 -42.60 29.86 -4.90
C THR A 68 -41.55 28.81 -5.26
N VAL A 69 -42.00 27.59 -5.55
CA VAL A 69 -41.09 26.51 -5.95
C VAL A 69 -40.55 26.77 -7.37
N LYS A 70 -41.33 27.41 -8.27
CA LYS A 70 -40.88 27.78 -9.63
C LYS A 70 -39.71 28.76 -9.57
N MET A 71 -39.77 29.78 -8.71
CA MET A 71 -38.66 30.73 -8.51
C MET A 71 -37.35 30.07 -8.05
N ILE A 72 -37.43 28.98 -7.30
CA ILE A 72 -36.24 28.25 -6.81
C ILE A 72 -35.61 27.41 -7.93
N PHE A 73 -36.45 26.74 -8.74
CA PHE A 73 -35.99 25.82 -9.79
C PHE A 73 -35.77 26.46 -11.16
N GLU A 74 -36.22 27.70 -11.38
CA GLU A 74 -35.97 28.47 -12.62
C GLU A 74 -34.47 28.66 -12.92
N ARG A 75 -33.61 28.56 -11.90
CA ARG A 75 -32.16 28.75 -12.04
C ARG A 75 -31.35 27.46 -12.22
N THR A 76 -31.99 26.28 -12.11
CA THR A 76 -31.30 24.97 -12.15
C THR A 76 -31.62 24.16 -13.40
N ASP A 77 -32.27 24.78 -14.40
CA ASP A 77 -32.86 24.07 -15.52
C ASP A 77 -31.89 23.94 -16.72
N LEU A 78 -31.32 22.74 -16.90
CA LEU A 78 -30.85 22.26 -18.19
C LEU A 78 -31.94 21.31 -18.71
N ILE A 79 -32.75 21.79 -19.67
CA ILE A 79 -33.75 21.05 -20.48
C ILE A 79 -35.23 21.15 -20.02
N GLY A 80 -35.94 22.13 -20.60
CA GLY A 80 -37.20 21.90 -21.35
C GLY A 80 -38.54 22.06 -20.63
N GLU A 81 -39.37 22.98 -21.16
CA GLU A 81 -40.73 23.30 -20.72
C GLU A 81 -41.64 22.07 -20.58
N GLY A 82 -42.00 21.73 -19.34
CA GLY A 82 -43.09 20.80 -19.02
C GLY A 82 -42.89 19.98 -17.75
N GLU A 83 -41.64 19.73 -17.34
CA GLU A 83 -41.30 18.91 -16.17
C GLU A 83 -40.16 19.53 -15.33
N LEU A 84 -40.26 20.84 -15.03
CA LEU A 84 -39.25 21.67 -14.33
C LEU A 84 -38.64 21.03 -13.06
N TRP A 85 -39.40 20.22 -12.34
CA TRP A 85 -38.94 19.56 -11.10
C TRP A 85 -38.04 18.35 -11.34
N ILE A 86 -38.24 17.64 -12.45
CA ILE A 86 -37.52 16.42 -12.77
C ILE A 86 -36.11 16.78 -13.24
N GLY A 87 -35.97 17.83 -14.04
CA GLY A 87 -34.67 18.36 -14.46
C GLY A 87 -33.78 18.78 -13.27
N GLY A 88 -34.32 19.55 -12.32
CA GLY A 88 -33.56 19.99 -11.16
C GLY A 88 -33.09 18.86 -10.23
N LEU A 89 -33.91 17.82 -10.07
CA LEU A 89 -33.55 16.63 -9.30
C LEU A 89 -32.46 15.78 -9.97
N VAL A 90 -32.52 15.65 -11.30
CA VAL A 90 -31.47 14.99 -12.09
C VAL A 90 -30.15 15.75 -11.99
N SER A 91 -30.18 17.08 -12.09
CA SER A 91 -28.99 17.92 -11.91
C SER A 91 -28.35 17.75 -10.53
N LEU A 92 -29.16 17.69 -9.47
CA LEU A 92 -28.65 17.46 -8.10
C LEU A 92 -28.05 16.06 -7.94
N ALA A 93 -28.66 15.04 -8.53
CA ALA A 93 -28.12 13.68 -8.53
C ALA A 93 -26.77 13.61 -9.24
N ILE A 94 -26.64 14.25 -10.41
CA ILE A 94 -25.38 14.34 -11.17
C ILE A 94 -24.29 15.03 -10.35
N ILE A 95 -24.59 16.17 -9.72
CA ILE A 95 -23.61 16.91 -8.92
C ILE A 95 -23.14 16.06 -7.74
N LEU A 96 -24.07 15.41 -7.01
CA LEU A 96 -23.72 14.62 -5.83
C LEU A 96 -22.87 13.40 -6.20
N THR A 97 -23.27 12.62 -7.20
CA THR A 97 -22.52 11.42 -7.62
C THR A 97 -21.16 11.78 -8.18
N THR A 98 -21.06 12.85 -8.97
CA THR A 98 -19.77 13.32 -9.52
C THR A 98 -18.84 13.82 -8.42
N ALA A 99 -19.36 14.56 -7.43
CA ALA A 99 -18.56 15.04 -6.29
C ALA A 99 -18.03 13.88 -5.45
N MET A 100 -18.84 12.85 -5.18
CA MET A 100 -18.40 11.65 -4.46
C MET A 100 -17.36 10.86 -5.24
N ALA A 101 -17.57 10.68 -6.55
CA ALA A 101 -16.64 10.00 -7.44
C ALA A 101 -15.28 10.72 -7.48
N TYR A 102 -15.29 12.05 -7.57
CA TYR A 102 -14.07 12.86 -7.51
C TYR A 102 -13.36 12.74 -6.16
N ALA A 103 -14.10 12.83 -5.05
CA ALA A 103 -13.55 12.69 -3.71
C ALA A 103 -12.87 11.31 -3.51
N PHE A 104 -13.53 10.24 -3.94
CA PHE A 104 -12.97 8.89 -3.92
C PHE A 104 -11.70 8.78 -4.77
N ALA A 105 -11.75 9.20 -6.03
CA ALA A 105 -10.61 9.12 -6.95
C ALA A 105 -9.39 9.86 -6.39
N ASN A 106 -9.58 11.07 -5.87
CA ASN A 106 -8.51 11.85 -5.27
C ASN A 106 -7.94 11.19 -4.00
N SER A 107 -8.81 10.67 -3.12
CA SER A 107 -8.35 9.96 -1.91
C SER A 107 -7.61 8.66 -2.24
N TYR A 108 -8.06 7.92 -3.26
CA TYR A 108 -7.41 6.68 -3.71
C TYR A 108 -6.05 6.93 -4.38
N LEU A 109 -5.92 8.00 -5.18
CA LEU A 109 -4.64 8.43 -5.76
C LEU A 109 -3.60 8.73 -4.68
N ASN A 110 -4.02 9.35 -3.58
CA ASN A 110 -3.15 9.69 -2.46
C ASN A 110 -2.76 8.48 -1.58
N GLN A 111 -3.19 7.25 -1.91
CA GLN A 111 -2.76 6.01 -1.25
C GLN A 111 -1.55 5.35 -1.92
N TYR A 112 -0.73 6.14 -2.62
CA TYR A 112 0.48 5.69 -3.28
C TYR A 112 1.61 6.72 -3.12
N PRO A 113 2.87 6.30 -2.90
CA PRO A 113 3.31 4.93 -2.62
C PRO A 113 2.89 4.48 -1.22
N SER A 114 2.68 3.18 -1.02
CA SER A 114 2.18 2.63 0.25
C SER A 114 3.10 2.88 1.44
N GLU A 115 4.40 3.09 1.21
CA GLU A 115 5.42 3.24 2.24
C GLU A 115 5.35 4.61 2.94
N SER A 116 4.76 5.62 2.29
CA SER A 116 4.62 6.98 2.83
C SER A 116 3.23 7.28 3.37
N VAL A 117 2.26 6.35 3.25
CA VAL A 117 0.84 6.62 3.53
C VAL A 117 0.27 5.70 4.62
N GLY A 118 -0.49 6.29 5.53
CA GLY A 118 -1.19 5.60 6.61
C GLY A 118 -2.47 4.85 6.18
N PRO A 119 -3.32 4.42 7.13
CA PRO A 119 -4.59 3.72 6.83
C PRO A 119 -5.56 4.54 5.97
N SER A 120 -6.31 3.86 5.11
CA SER A 120 -7.32 4.48 4.25
C SER A 120 -8.57 4.82 5.04
N ASN A 121 -8.93 6.10 5.09
CA ASN A 121 -10.14 6.59 5.78
C ASN A 121 -11.32 6.84 4.82
N PHE A 122 -11.12 6.70 3.51
CA PHE A 122 -12.15 6.94 2.49
C PHE A 122 -12.93 5.66 2.10
N ALA A 123 -12.67 4.55 2.78
CA ALA A 123 -13.35 3.27 2.58
C ALA A 123 -13.62 2.59 3.93
N CYS A 124 -14.53 1.62 3.93
CA CYS A 124 -14.73 0.72 5.08
C CYS A 124 -13.47 -0.08 5.41
N ASP A 125 -12.86 -0.63 4.37
CA ASP A 125 -11.62 -1.36 4.48
C ASP A 125 -10.43 -0.39 4.52
N THR A 126 -9.75 -0.36 5.66
CA THR A 126 -8.59 0.50 5.93
C THR A 126 -7.30 -0.02 5.28
N THR A 127 -7.35 -1.18 4.63
CA THR A 127 -6.24 -1.82 3.91
C THR A 127 -6.23 -1.52 2.42
N ILE A 128 -7.26 -0.87 1.88
CA ILE A 128 -7.31 -0.48 0.46
C ILE A 128 -6.16 0.49 0.15
N ARG A 129 -5.30 0.09 -0.79
CA ARG A 129 -4.15 0.87 -1.28
C ARG A 129 -4.09 0.79 -2.79
N ASN A 130 -3.61 1.86 -3.42
CA ASN A 130 -3.31 1.85 -4.84
C ASN A 130 -1.90 1.29 -5.11
N ALA A 131 -1.54 0.17 -4.51
CA ALA A 131 -0.20 -0.42 -4.62
C ALA A 131 -0.28 -1.94 -4.78
N GLN A 132 0.45 -2.46 -5.75
CA GLN A 132 0.64 -3.87 -6.00
C GLN A 132 2.13 -4.19 -5.83
N PHE A 133 2.42 -5.31 -5.19
CA PHE A 133 3.78 -5.80 -4.97
C PHE A 133 4.05 -7.09 -5.74
N ALA A 134 5.24 -7.20 -6.31
CA ALA A 134 5.78 -8.44 -6.84
C ALA A 134 7.21 -8.63 -6.35
N THR A 135 7.50 -9.76 -5.72
CA THR A 135 8.85 -10.11 -5.28
C THR A 135 9.37 -11.26 -6.13
N ASN A 136 10.51 -11.06 -6.79
CA ASN A 136 11.13 -12.04 -7.66
C ASN A 136 12.60 -12.23 -7.28
N LEU A 137 13.08 -13.46 -7.40
CA LEU A 137 14.51 -13.77 -7.37
C LEU A 137 15.06 -13.71 -8.79
N GLN A 138 16.11 -12.95 -9.00
CA GLN A 138 16.75 -12.81 -10.31
C GLN A 138 18.22 -13.19 -10.22
N ALA A 139 18.72 -13.90 -11.25
CA ALA A 139 20.13 -14.25 -11.32
C ALA A 139 20.97 -13.04 -11.71
N LEU A 140 22.10 -12.83 -11.03
CA LEU A 140 23.06 -11.76 -11.37
C LEU A 140 23.76 -11.98 -12.72
N ALA A 141 23.69 -13.19 -13.26
CA ALA A 141 24.23 -13.52 -14.59
C ALA A 141 23.39 -12.93 -15.74
N VAL A 142 22.16 -12.49 -15.47
CA VAL A 142 21.29 -11.86 -16.48
C VAL A 142 21.70 -10.39 -16.61
N PRO A 143 21.85 -9.85 -17.84
CA PRO A 143 22.16 -8.45 -18.04
C PRO A 143 21.16 -7.53 -17.33
N ILE A 144 21.70 -6.62 -16.52
CA ILE A 144 20.93 -5.62 -15.77
C ILE A 144 20.46 -4.54 -16.75
N SER A 145 19.24 -4.01 -16.56
CA SER A 145 18.73 -2.92 -17.39
C SER A 145 19.50 -1.61 -17.10
N SER A 146 19.51 -0.69 -18.08
CA SER A 146 20.14 0.63 -17.92
C SER A 146 19.67 1.37 -16.68
N ASP A 147 18.38 1.26 -16.38
CA ASP A 147 17.72 2.03 -15.32
C ASP A 147 18.10 1.48 -13.93
N GLN A 148 18.43 0.20 -13.84
CA GLN A 148 18.88 -0.45 -12.62
C GLN A 148 20.39 -0.35 -12.42
N GLN A 149 21.16 -0.06 -13.47
CA GLN A 149 22.62 -0.02 -13.39
C GLN A 149 23.10 0.94 -12.31
N THR A 150 22.45 2.10 -12.17
CA THR A 150 22.82 3.11 -11.16
C THR A 150 22.70 2.59 -9.74
N ILE A 151 21.64 1.85 -9.39
CA ILE A 151 21.49 1.31 -8.03
C ILE A 151 22.48 0.15 -7.77
N PHE A 152 22.78 -0.66 -8.78
CA PHE A 152 23.83 -1.66 -8.69
C PHE A 152 25.21 -1.05 -8.48
N ASP A 153 25.52 0.04 -9.19
CA ASP A 153 26.77 0.77 -9.03
C ASP A 153 26.89 1.35 -7.61
N LEU A 154 25.81 1.92 -7.06
CA LEU A 154 25.79 2.38 -5.67
C LEU A 154 26.02 1.24 -4.68
N LEU A 155 25.36 0.10 -4.86
CA LEU A 155 25.55 -1.08 -4.01
C LEU A 155 27.00 -1.60 -4.08
N ASN A 156 27.58 -1.66 -5.27
CA ASN A 156 28.95 -2.13 -5.50
C ASN A 156 30.02 -1.15 -4.99
N GLN A 157 29.73 0.15 -4.95
CA GLN A 157 30.64 1.18 -4.44
C GLN A 157 30.56 1.35 -2.91
N GLN A 158 29.60 0.71 -2.24
CA GLN A 158 29.44 0.82 -0.80
C GLN A 158 30.62 0.16 -0.07
N ASN A 159 31.42 0.97 0.63
CA ASN A 159 32.53 0.44 1.42
C ASN A 159 32.02 -0.27 2.68
N PHE A 160 32.49 -1.49 2.92
CA PHE A 160 32.13 -2.25 4.12
C PHE A 160 33.19 -2.15 5.21
N THR A 161 32.73 -1.98 6.44
CA THR A 161 33.54 -2.12 7.64
C THR A 161 33.13 -3.40 8.37
N LEU A 162 34.07 -4.33 8.52
CA LEU A 162 33.88 -5.50 9.36
C LEU A 162 33.88 -5.09 10.83
N TYR A 163 32.85 -5.52 11.54
CA TYR A 163 32.74 -5.46 12.99
C TYR A 163 33.02 -6.85 13.56
N LEU A 164 34.08 -6.97 14.35
CA LEU A 164 34.45 -8.23 15.00
C LEU A 164 34.62 -8.00 16.49
N GLN A 165 33.86 -8.71 17.31
CA GLN A 165 33.92 -8.59 18.75
C GLN A 165 34.02 -9.98 19.40
N PHE A 166 35.05 -10.15 20.22
CA PHE A 166 35.25 -11.34 21.04
C PHE A 166 34.72 -11.06 22.44
N ILE A 167 33.93 -11.97 22.96
CA ILE A 167 33.21 -11.84 24.24
C ILE A 167 33.81 -12.81 25.24
N ASN A 168 34.00 -12.35 26.48
CA ASN A 168 34.60 -13.12 27.57
C ASN A 168 35.97 -13.69 27.16
N THR A 169 36.88 -12.78 26.83
CA THR A 169 38.26 -13.10 26.46
C THR A 169 39.26 -12.25 27.23
N ALA A 170 40.44 -12.80 27.49
CA ALA A 170 41.59 -12.06 28.02
C ALA A 170 42.50 -11.51 26.90
N ALA A 171 42.17 -11.78 25.63
CA ALA A 171 42.93 -11.31 24.49
C ALA A 171 42.92 -9.79 24.38
N SER A 172 44.07 -9.21 24.02
CA SER A 172 44.23 -7.78 23.79
C SER A 172 44.32 -7.45 22.31
N CYS A 173 44.24 -6.17 21.96
CA CYS A 173 44.44 -5.71 20.58
C CYS A 173 45.83 -6.06 20.03
N ALA A 174 46.85 -6.17 20.87
CA ALA A 174 48.21 -6.53 20.45
C ALA A 174 48.31 -8.01 20.04
N SER A 175 47.43 -8.87 20.57
CA SER A 175 47.38 -10.29 20.24
C SER A 175 46.49 -10.61 19.04
N LEU A 176 45.72 -9.65 18.54
CA LEU A 176 44.82 -9.86 17.40
C LEU A 176 45.48 -9.39 16.11
N THR A 177 45.51 -10.28 15.13
CA THR A 177 45.84 -9.94 13.74
C THR A 177 44.67 -10.36 12.85
N ILE A 178 44.27 -9.47 11.94
CA ILE A 178 43.23 -9.75 10.96
C ILE A 178 43.89 -9.68 9.58
N SER A 179 43.74 -10.72 8.79
CA SER A 179 44.30 -10.81 7.45
C SER A 179 43.25 -11.27 6.45
N GLN A 180 43.39 -10.78 5.22
CA GLN A 180 42.71 -11.33 4.05
C GLN A 180 43.50 -12.53 3.54
N VAL A 181 42.80 -13.61 3.21
CA VAL A 181 43.34 -14.78 2.53
C VAL A 181 42.99 -14.67 1.05
N THR A 182 44.01 -14.56 0.20
CA THR A 182 43.87 -14.68 -1.26
C THR A 182 44.47 -16.00 -1.73
N ASP A 183 44.26 -16.37 -2.99
CA ASP A 183 44.80 -17.61 -3.57
C ASP A 183 46.33 -17.70 -3.52
N SER A 184 47.02 -16.57 -3.39
CA SER A 184 48.48 -16.49 -3.47
C SER A 184 49.17 -15.95 -2.20
N ALA A 185 48.45 -15.27 -1.30
CA ALA A 185 49.05 -14.69 -0.10
C ALA A 185 48.04 -14.40 1.03
N THR A 186 48.57 -14.17 2.22
CA THR A 186 47.81 -13.57 3.33
C THR A 186 48.24 -12.12 3.52
N VAL A 187 47.30 -11.18 3.41
CA VAL A 187 47.57 -9.74 3.54
C VAL A 187 46.98 -9.23 4.85
N SER A 188 47.80 -8.66 5.72
CA SER A 188 47.34 -8.09 6.99
C SER A 188 46.50 -6.83 6.76
N LEU A 189 45.30 -6.79 7.32
CA LEU A 189 44.38 -5.66 7.25
C LEU A 189 44.62 -4.71 8.43
N ARG A 190 44.56 -3.41 8.17
CA ARG A 190 44.75 -2.40 9.22
C ARG A 190 43.46 -2.19 10.01
N PHE A 191 43.59 -2.14 11.33
CA PHE A 191 42.50 -1.75 12.21
C PHE A 191 42.13 -0.28 11.98
N LEU A 192 40.84 -0.02 11.76
CA LEU A 192 40.26 1.32 11.91
C LEU A 192 40.19 1.71 13.38
N SER A 193 39.76 0.76 14.21
CA SER A 193 39.78 0.88 15.66
C SER A 193 39.92 -0.51 16.30
N CYS A 194 40.59 -0.55 17.44
CA CYS A 194 40.60 -1.72 18.31
C CYS A 194 40.53 -1.28 19.76
N SER A 195 39.66 -1.89 20.56
CA SER A 195 39.52 -1.61 21.99
C SER A 195 39.29 -2.89 22.78
N HIS A 196 39.82 -2.94 24.00
CA HIS A 196 39.59 -4.02 24.95
C HIS A 196 39.04 -3.43 26.25
N VAL A 197 37.81 -3.81 26.61
CA VAL A 197 37.11 -3.30 27.80
C VAL A 197 36.35 -4.45 28.46
N ASN A 198 36.53 -4.66 29.77
CA ASN A 198 35.79 -5.63 30.57
C ASN A 198 35.69 -7.04 29.94
N GLY A 199 36.81 -7.58 29.45
CA GLY A 199 36.85 -8.92 28.85
C GLY A 199 36.19 -9.01 27.47
N THR A 200 36.01 -7.87 26.81
CA THR A 200 35.47 -7.78 25.45
C THR A 200 36.49 -7.10 24.55
N LEU A 201 36.91 -7.78 23.49
CA LEU A 201 37.85 -7.27 22.49
C LEU A 201 37.08 -6.92 21.23
N LEU A 202 37.06 -5.64 20.85
CA LEU A 202 36.41 -5.13 19.66
C LEU A 202 37.46 -4.70 18.64
N ALA A 203 37.29 -5.14 17.39
CA ALA A 203 38.06 -4.69 16.25
C ALA A 203 37.14 -4.26 15.10
N ARG A 204 37.50 -3.15 14.44
CA ARG A 204 36.86 -2.68 13.21
C ARG A 204 37.88 -2.58 12.11
N VAL A 205 37.57 -3.11 10.93
CA VAL A 205 38.49 -3.17 9.79
C VAL A 205 37.74 -2.82 8.51
N LEU A 206 38.35 -1.98 7.67
CA LEU A 206 37.81 -1.68 6.35
C LEU A 206 38.05 -2.88 5.41
N LEU A 207 37.01 -3.31 4.73
CA LEU A 207 37.10 -4.38 3.74
C LEU A 207 37.42 -3.79 2.36
N PRO A 208 38.40 -4.36 1.64
CA PRO A 208 38.75 -3.89 0.31
C PRO A 208 37.72 -4.31 -0.76
N GLU A 209 37.01 -5.42 -0.53
CA GLU A 209 36.11 -6.07 -1.50
C GLU A 209 34.90 -6.68 -0.79
N HIS A 210 33.83 -6.95 -1.53
CA HIS A 210 32.60 -7.57 -1.01
C HIS A 210 32.66 -9.11 -0.96
N ASP A 211 33.50 -9.71 -1.80
CA ASP A 211 33.80 -11.14 -1.78
C ASP A 211 35.22 -11.32 -1.21
N ILE A 212 35.31 -11.78 0.03
CA ILE A 212 36.56 -11.82 0.76
C ILE A 212 36.55 -12.90 1.85
N LYS A 213 37.66 -13.64 1.90
CA LYS A 213 37.96 -14.55 3.00
C LYS A 213 38.90 -13.89 4.00
N ILE A 214 38.45 -13.77 5.23
CA ILE A 214 39.17 -13.07 6.31
C ILE A 214 39.54 -14.10 7.38
N THR A 215 40.76 -14.01 7.88
CA THR A 215 41.23 -14.77 9.03
C THR A 215 41.60 -13.83 10.17
N ALA A 216 40.91 -13.96 11.29
CA ALA A 216 41.24 -13.31 12.54
C ALA A 216 42.00 -14.31 13.43
N THR A 217 43.27 -14.03 13.71
CA THR A 217 44.15 -14.87 14.51
C THR A 217 44.48 -14.19 15.83
N LEU A 218 44.23 -14.88 16.93
CA LEU A 218 44.68 -14.52 18.26
C LEU A 218 45.99 -15.26 18.55
N SER A 219 47.08 -14.51 18.76
CA SER A 219 48.35 -15.07 19.22
C SER A 219 48.18 -15.55 20.66
N GLU A 220 48.55 -16.81 20.92
CA GLU A 220 48.32 -17.56 22.15
C GLU A 220 46.92 -18.18 22.26
N VAL A 221 46.85 -19.29 23.00
CA VAL A 221 45.60 -20.02 23.27
C VAL A 221 44.76 -19.19 24.25
N GLN A 222 43.87 -18.37 23.70
CA GLN A 222 42.98 -17.51 24.47
C GLN A 222 41.58 -18.14 24.53
N VAL A 223 41.05 -18.23 25.75
CA VAL A 223 39.66 -18.64 25.94
C VAL A 223 38.75 -17.52 25.46
N VAL A 224 37.80 -17.86 24.60
CA VAL A 224 36.77 -16.96 24.06
C VAL A 224 35.42 -17.59 24.31
N GLY A 225 34.53 -16.91 25.04
CA GLY A 225 33.19 -17.42 25.34
C GLY A 225 32.16 -17.19 24.24
N GLY A 226 32.38 -16.20 23.39
CA GLY A 226 31.49 -15.90 22.27
C GLY A 226 32.11 -14.92 21.28
N ILE A 227 31.48 -14.80 20.12
CA ILE A 227 31.91 -13.91 19.06
C ILE A 227 30.71 -13.18 18.46
N MET A 228 30.84 -11.89 18.18
CA MET A 228 29.87 -11.12 17.40
C MET A 228 30.56 -10.66 16.12
N VAL A 229 29.91 -10.95 14.99
CA VAL A 229 30.36 -10.56 13.66
C VAL A 229 29.29 -9.69 13.02
N GLY A 230 29.70 -8.62 12.36
CA GLY A 230 28.79 -7.70 11.71
C GLY A 230 29.45 -6.93 10.57
N LEU A 231 28.63 -6.24 9.79
CA LEU A 231 29.06 -5.33 8.75
C LEU A 231 28.36 -3.99 8.93
N ASP A 232 29.15 -2.92 8.77
CA ASP A 232 28.65 -1.55 8.66
C ASP A 232 28.95 -1.02 7.24
N GLY A 233 28.05 -0.22 6.66
CA GLY A 233 28.24 0.43 5.36
C GLY A 233 27.38 1.71 5.25
N PRO A 234 27.92 2.82 4.74
CA PRO A 234 27.24 4.12 4.74
C PRO A 234 26.07 4.16 3.74
N SER A 235 25.03 4.95 4.04
CA SER A 235 23.97 5.26 3.07
C SER A 235 24.48 6.20 1.97
N ALA A 236 23.88 6.13 0.79
CA ALA A 236 24.14 7.05 -0.31
C ALA A 236 22.83 7.37 -1.04
N GLU A 237 22.66 8.59 -1.54
CA GLU A 237 21.45 8.99 -2.25
C GLU A 237 21.78 9.77 -3.51
N THR A 238 21.03 9.49 -4.56
CA THR A 238 20.98 10.24 -5.82
C THR A 238 19.53 10.64 -6.12
N GLU A 239 19.27 11.30 -7.25
CA GLU A 239 17.94 11.83 -7.58
C GLU A 239 16.83 10.76 -7.64
N PHE A 240 17.14 9.58 -8.18
CA PHE A 240 16.17 8.47 -8.35
C PHE A 240 16.60 7.17 -7.66
N CYS A 241 17.73 7.16 -6.94
CA CYS A 241 18.22 5.97 -6.26
C CYS A 241 18.62 6.30 -4.81
N SER A 242 18.17 5.49 -3.86
CA SER A 242 18.60 5.57 -2.45
C SER A 242 19.22 4.23 -2.03
N LEU A 243 20.41 4.28 -1.46
CA LEU A 243 21.10 3.14 -0.86
C LEU A 243 21.00 3.27 0.66
N LYS A 244 20.40 2.27 1.31
CA LYS A 244 20.28 2.24 2.77
C LYS A 244 21.61 1.92 3.45
N GLU A 245 21.75 2.45 4.65
CA GLU A 245 22.85 2.10 5.55
C GLU A 245 22.79 0.60 5.87
N LEU A 246 23.92 -0.07 5.75
CA LEU A 246 24.10 -1.43 6.25
C LEU A 246 24.58 -1.32 7.70
N ASN A 247 23.80 -1.83 8.65
CA ASN A 247 24.23 -1.96 10.05
C ASN A 247 23.67 -3.27 10.60
N PHE A 248 24.48 -4.32 10.50
CA PHE A 248 24.07 -5.67 10.83
C PHE A 248 25.09 -6.34 11.73
N ARG A 249 24.61 -7.01 12.79
CA ARG A 249 25.45 -7.68 13.79
C ARG A 249 24.75 -8.94 14.28
N GLN A 250 25.49 -10.04 14.36
CA GLN A 250 25.01 -11.28 14.95
C GLN A 250 26.01 -11.82 15.96
N SER A 251 25.52 -12.17 17.14
CA SER A 251 26.29 -12.85 18.18
C SER A 251 26.15 -14.37 18.08
N PHE A 252 27.26 -15.05 18.23
CA PHE A 252 27.39 -16.50 18.31
C PHE A 252 27.97 -16.86 19.68
N TYR A 253 27.24 -17.67 20.43
CA TYR A 253 27.65 -18.18 21.73
C TYR A 253 27.01 -19.56 21.95
N SER A 254 27.65 -20.41 22.75
CA SER A 254 27.07 -21.70 23.11
C SER A 254 26.19 -21.58 24.36
N PRO A 255 24.95 -22.12 24.36
CA PRO A 255 24.08 -22.10 25.53
C PRO A 255 24.60 -22.97 26.68
N SER A 256 25.50 -23.92 26.41
CA SER A 256 26.14 -24.79 27.41
C SER A 256 27.43 -24.20 28.00
N ALA A 257 27.68 -22.90 27.79
CA ALA A 257 28.91 -22.20 28.26
C ALA A 257 30.21 -22.82 27.74
N GLU A 258 30.15 -23.40 26.53
CA GLU A 258 31.32 -23.93 25.83
C GLU A 258 32.21 -22.82 25.27
N THR A 259 33.48 -23.15 25.06
CA THR A 259 34.51 -22.23 24.56
C THR A 259 34.61 -22.30 23.06
N LEU A 260 34.92 -21.17 22.41
CA LEU A 260 35.17 -21.14 20.97
C LEU A 260 36.31 -22.11 20.61
N ALA A 261 36.10 -22.92 19.60
CA ALA A 261 37.11 -23.82 19.05
C ALA A 261 38.32 -23.03 18.52
N GLN A 262 39.49 -23.65 18.52
CA GLN A 262 40.73 -23.04 18.05
C GLN A 262 40.74 -22.75 16.54
N ALA A 263 39.86 -23.41 15.79
CA ALA A 263 39.61 -23.13 14.39
C ALA A 263 38.10 -23.08 14.17
N ALA A 264 37.55 -21.86 14.06
CA ALA A 264 36.13 -21.65 13.79
C ALA A 264 35.95 -21.07 12.38
N THR A 265 34.91 -21.50 11.66
CA THR A 265 34.57 -20.96 10.34
C THR A 265 33.14 -20.46 10.34
N ILE A 266 32.96 -19.23 9.86
CA ILE A 266 31.67 -18.56 9.69
C ILE A 266 31.57 -18.18 8.21
N SER A 267 30.48 -18.54 7.54
CA SER A 267 30.20 -18.07 6.19
C SER A 267 29.08 -17.03 6.24
N MET A 268 29.27 -15.91 5.57
CA MET A 268 28.31 -14.83 5.40
C MET A 268 27.97 -14.69 3.92
N GLY A 269 26.71 -14.91 3.56
CA GLY A 269 26.17 -14.64 2.24
C GLY A 269 25.59 -13.23 2.19
N LEU A 270 26.05 -12.41 1.25
CA LEU A 270 25.54 -11.07 1.00
C LEU A 270 24.60 -11.09 -0.21
N THR A 271 23.33 -10.81 0.01
CA THR A 271 22.33 -10.71 -1.07
C THR A 271 21.95 -9.27 -1.31
N LYS A 272 22.02 -8.81 -2.56
CA LYS A 272 21.46 -7.52 -2.96
C LYS A 272 19.94 -7.61 -2.97
N ALA A 273 19.26 -6.67 -2.32
CA ALA A 273 17.82 -6.50 -2.41
C ALA A 273 17.53 -5.10 -2.97
N ILE A 274 16.78 -5.05 -4.05
CA ILE A 274 16.44 -3.82 -4.78
C ILE A 274 14.93 -3.70 -4.79
N ASN A 275 14.44 -2.54 -4.35
CA ASN A 275 13.06 -2.15 -4.46
C ASN A 275 12.92 -1.15 -5.60
N GLU A 276 11.95 -1.39 -6.47
CA GLU A 276 11.58 -0.50 -7.55
C GLU A 276 10.17 0.01 -7.27
N THR A 277 10.03 1.33 -7.13
CA THR A 277 8.73 2.00 -6.99
C THR A 277 8.40 2.68 -8.30
N GLY A 278 7.42 2.11 -9.02
CA GLY A 278 6.97 2.63 -10.31
C GLY A 278 6.27 3.99 -10.18
N PRO A 279 6.28 4.83 -11.22
CA PRO A 279 5.65 6.14 -11.16
C PRO A 279 4.11 6.05 -11.20
N LEU A 280 3.44 6.91 -10.42
CA LEU A 280 1.98 7.13 -10.53
C LEU A 280 1.64 7.90 -11.83
N SER A 281 2.53 8.80 -12.23
CA SER A 281 2.49 9.61 -13.45
C SER A 281 3.92 9.81 -13.98
N GLY A 282 4.14 9.63 -15.29
CA GLY A 282 5.48 9.74 -15.90
C GLY A 282 6.13 8.39 -16.21
N SER A 283 7.44 8.41 -16.46
CA SER A 283 8.24 7.23 -16.87
C SER A 283 9.23 6.74 -15.80
N ASP A 284 9.62 7.60 -14.86
CA ASP A 284 10.82 7.33 -14.07
C ASP A 284 10.48 6.61 -12.76
N SER A 285 11.04 5.42 -12.58
CA SER A 285 10.94 4.65 -11.35
C SER A 285 11.95 5.14 -10.31
N VAL A 286 11.60 5.04 -9.03
CA VAL A 286 12.52 5.29 -7.91
C VAL A 286 13.05 3.95 -7.42
N PHE A 287 14.36 3.83 -7.24
CA PHE A 287 15.01 2.62 -6.77
C PHE A 287 15.55 2.77 -5.35
N GLU A 288 15.36 1.74 -4.53
CA GLU A 288 15.99 1.63 -3.22
C GLU A 288 16.81 0.33 -3.15
N GLY A 289 18.05 0.42 -2.68
CA GLY A 289 18.95 -0.72 -2.54
C GLY A 289 19.34 -0.98 -1.09
N ILE A 290 19.41 -2.25 -0.72
CA ILE A 290 19.93 -2.70 0.57
C ILE A 290 20.68 -4.03 0.43
N TRP A 291 21.74 -4.19 1.22
CA TRP A 291 22.40 -5.48 1.39
C TRP A 291 21.75 -6.29 2.50
N TYR A 292 21.44 -7.55 2.20
CA TYR A 292 20.85 -8.49 3.14
C TYR A 292 21.86 -9.60 3.49
N PRO A 293 22.56 -9.49 4.63
CA PRO A 293 23.52 -10.49 5.09
C PRO A 293 22.82 -11.69 5.74
N THR A 294 23.30 -12.89 5.43
CA THR A 294 22.85 -14.16 6.02
C THR A 294 24.06 -14.96 6.49
N PHE A 295 23.94 -15.66 7.62
CA PHE A 295 25.04 -16.46 8.16
C PHE A 295 24.74 -17.95 8.07
N THR A 296 25.77 -18.71 7.66
CA THR A 296 25.78 -20.17 7.66
C THR A 296 26.92 -20.64 8.56
N TYR A 297 26.57 -21.36 9.62
CA TYR A 297 27.52 -21.79 10.65
C TYR A 297 27.06 -23.07 11.34
N SER A 298 27.98 -23.75 12.03
CA SER A 298 27.70 -24.94 12.85
C SER A 298 28.16 -24.69 14.28
N LEU A 299 27.22 -24.57 15.22
CA LEU A 299 27.54 -24.34 16.64
C LEU A 299 28.44 -25.42 17.22
N SER A 300 28.19 -26.69 16.88
CA SER A 300 28.98 -27.84 17.36
C SER A 300 30.42 -27.88 16.83
N GLN A 301 30.70 -27.19 15.73
CA GLN A 301 32.07 -27.05 15.20
C GLN A 301 32.74 -25.79 15.73
N MET A 302 31.97 -24.74 16.00
CA MET A 302 32.47 -23.46 16.50
C MET A 302 32.74 -23.47 18.00
N PHE A 303 32.01 -24.26 18.78
CA PHE A 303 32.14 -24.32 20.24
C PHE A 303 32.42 -25.74 20.68
N ILE A 304 33.36 -25.87 21.61
CA ILE A 304 33.81 -27.15 22.17
C ILE A 304 33.88 -27.06 23.70
N SER A 305 33.69 -28.19 24.36
CA SER A 305 33.83 -28.29 25.81
C SER A 305 35.24 -27.94 26.28
N ALA A 306 35.37 -27.44 27.51
CA ALA A 306 36.66 -27.08 28.09
C ALA A 306 37.65 -28.26 28.14
N ASP A 307 37.15 -29.46 28.43
CA ASP A 307 37.97 -30.69 28.46
C ASP A 307 38.55 -30.98 27.08
N THR A 308 37.72 -30.92 26.03
CA THR A 308 38.18 -31.10 24.65
C THR A 308 39.12 -29.98 24.21
N TYR A 309 38.83 -28.73 24.59
CA TYR A 309 39.65 -27.56 24.26
C TYR A 309 41.10 -27.75 24.72
N THR A 310 41.30 -28.16 25.98
CA THR A 310 42.65 -28.41 26.53
C THR A 310 43.38 -29.57 25.86
N MET A 311 42.66 -30.63 25.46
CA MET A 311 43.24 -31.78 24.75
C MET A 311 43.61 -31.47 23.30
N THR A 312 42.83 -30.60 22.64
CA THR A 312 43.07 -30.17 21.25
C THR A 312 44.01 -28.97 21.13
N ALA A 313 44.50 -28.42 22.24
CA ALA A 313 45.32 -27.21 22.30
C ALA A 313 46.76 -27.34 21.77
N ASN A 314 46.93 -28.08 20.68
CA ASN A 314 48.18 -28.21 19.95
C ASN A 314 48.43 -27.00 19.03
N LEU A 315 47.42 -26.16 18.77
CA LEU A 315 47.60 -24.90 18.04
C LEU A 315 48.04 -23.80 18.99
N THR A 316 49.07 -23.04 18.61
CA THR A 316 49.59 -21.89 19.36
C THR A 316 48.72 -20.63 19.23
N SER A 317 47.62 -20.71 18.46
CA SER A 317 46.73 -19.60 18.16
C SER A 317 45.29 -20.06 18.00
N THR A 318 44.36 -19.16 18.27
CA THR A 318 42.93 -19.33 17.92
C THR A 318 42.65 -18.57 16.62
N THR A 319 42.13 -19.27 15.61
CA THR A 319 41.88 -18.72 14.28
C THR A 319 40.39 -18.77 13.95
N ILE A 320 39.82 -17.64 13.57
CA ILE A 320 38.47 -17.55 13.03
C ILE A 320 38.55 -17.18 11.56
N THR A 321 37.96 -18.01 10.73
CA THR A 321 37.80 -17.75 9.30
C THR A 321 36.39 -17.23 9.05
N ILE A 322 36.28 -16.03 8.47
CA ILE A 322 35.02 -15.43 8.04
C ILE A 322 35.06 -15.39 6.52
N ASN A 323 34.21 -16.17 5.87
CA ASN A 323 34.05 -16.15 4.42
C ASN A 323 32.86 -15.27 4.06
N ILE A 324 33.11 -14.11 3.45
CA ILE A 324 32.07 -13.19 3.00
C ILE A 324 31.98 -13.37 1.49
N ALA A 325 30.80 -13.74 0.97
CA ALA A 325 30.61 -13.92 -0.45
C ALA A 325 29.27 -13.35 -0.89
N GLU A 326 29.25 -12.77 -2.09
CA GLU A 326 28.00 -12.33 -2.72
C GLU A 326 27.21 -13.55 -3.25
N THR A 327 25.89 -13.54 -3.07
CA THR A 327 25.02 -14.58 -3.64
C THR A 327 24.89 -14.40 -5.14
N SER A 328 24.79 -15.49 -5.91
CA SER A 328 24.63 -15.45 -7.38
C SER A 328 23.30 -14.89 -7.89
N TYR A 329 22.42 -14.47 -6.98
CA TYR A 329 21.11 -13.90 -7.25
C TYR A 329 20.90 -12.64 -6.41
N TYR A 330 19.95 -11.83 -6.83
CA TYR A 330 19.45 -10.68 -6.09
C TYR A 330 17.92 -10.75 -5.98
N ILE A 331 17.39 -10.05 -4.98
CA ILE A 331 15.95 -9.94 -4.74
C ILE A 331 15.48 -8.64 -5.39
N LYS A 332 14.50 -8.73 -6.29
CA LYS A 332 13.82 -7.56 -6.87
C LYS A 332 12.41 -7.49 -6.29
N ASN A 333 12.08 -6.38 -5.63
CA ASN A 333 10.74 -6.07 -5.16
C ASN A 333 10.18 -4.93 -5.99
N ASP A 334 9.12 -5.22 -6.74
CA ASP A 334 8.44 -4.24 -7.57
C ASP A 334 7.20 -3.77 -6.86
N GLN A 335 7.09 -2.46 -6.70
CA GLN A 335 5.87 -1.77 -6.32
C GLN A 335 5.35 -1.00 -7.53
N SER A 336 4.15 -1.34 -7.98
CA SER A 336 3.45 -0.62 -9.05
C SER A 336 2.08 -0.15 -8.58
N PRO A 337 1.54 0.96 -9.10
CA PRO A 337 0.17 1.33 -8.81
C PRO A 337 -0.80 0.29 -9.41
N ILE A 338 -1.88 -0.04 -8.69
CA ILE A 338 -2.94 -0.94 -9.19
C ILE A 338 -3.61 -0.34 -10.43
N ALA A 339 -3.84 0.97 -10.40
CA ALA A 339 -4.30 1.73 -11.54
C ALA A 339 -3.55 3.08 -11.63
N LYS A 340 -3.24 3.49 -12.86
CA LYS A 340 -2.59 4.78 -13.13
C LYS A 340 -3.59 5.93 -12.97
N GLN A 341 -3.07 7.16 -12.87
CA GLN A 341 -3.90 8.34 -12.68
C GLN A 341 -5.05 8.48 -13.69
N ALA A 342 -4.76 8.32 -14.99
CA ALA A 342 -5.77 8.42 -16.05
C ALA A 342 -6.85 7.33 -15.94
N GLU A 343 -6.43 6.11 -15.60
CA GLU A 343 -7.33 4.97 -15.45
C GLU A 343 -8.27 5.14 -14.26
N ILE A 344 -7.74 5.61 -13.12
CA ILE A 344 -8.53 5.92 -11.92
C ILE A 344 -9.61 6.95 -12.25
N VAL A 345 -9.25 8.05 -12.91
CA VAL A 345 -10.20 9.11 -13.26
C VAL A 345 -11.27 8.59 -14.22
N ILE A 346 -10.88 7.90 -15.30
CA ILE A 346 -11.82 7.42 -16.33
C ILE A 346 -12.75 6.35 -15.76
N ARG A 347 -12.22 5.32 -15.10
CA ARG A 347 -13.03 4.22 -14.57
C ARG A 347 -13.93 4.67 -13.42
N THR A 348 -13.49 5.60 -12.58
CA THR A 348 -14.35 6.21 -11.55
C THR A 348 -15.50 7.02 -12.16
N LEU A 349 -15.25 7.76 -13.24
CA LEU A 349 -16.29 8.52 -13.93
C LEU A 349 -17.30 7.59 -14.63
N LEU A 350 -16.83 6.52 -15.30
CA LEU A 350 -17.70 5.49 -15.87
C LEU A 350 -18.56 4.83 -14.80
N PHE A 351 -17.98 4.57 -13.63
CA PHE A 351 -18.70 4.03 -12.49
C PHE A 351 -19.77 4.98 -11.95
N ALA A 352 -19.47 6.28 -11.87
CA ALA A 352 -20.46 7.30 -11.50
C ALA A 352 -21.63 7.37 -12.50
N CYS A 353 -21.35 7.22 -13.80
CA CYS A 353 -22.38 7.12 -14.84
C CYS A 353 -23.29 5.90 -14.63
N LEU A 354 -22.74 4.74 -14.28
CA LEU A 354 -23.53 3.54 -13.97
C LEU A 354 -24.48 3.78 -12.77
N CYS A 355 -24.00 4.44 -11.72
CA CYS A 355 -24.84 4.84 -10.58
C CYS A 355 -25.99 5.77 -11.01
N LEU A 356 -25.74 6.70 -11.93
CA LEU A 356 -26.76 7.58 -12.49
C LEU A 356 -27.78 6.83 -13.36
N GLU A 357 -27.33 5.87 -14.16
CA GLU A 357 -28.20 5.00 -14.97
C GLU A 357 -29.13 4.15 -14.10
N MET A 358 -28.63 3.64 -12.96
CA MET A 358 -29.44 2.94 -11.96
C MET A 358 -30.53 3.84 -11.36
N CYS A 359 -30.18 5.09 -11.03
CA CYS A 359 -31.14 6.09 -10.54
C CYS A 359 -32.20 6.41 -11.61
N SER A 360 -31.78 6.62 -12.85
CA SER A 360 -32.66 6.90 -14.00
C SER A 360 -33.61 5.75 -14.29
N THR A 361 -33.11 4.51 -14.31
CA THR A 361 -33.92 3.31 -14.57
C THR A 361 -34.96 3.11 -13.47
N THR A 362 -34.57 3.28 -12.21
CA THR A 362 -35.50 3.20 -11.09
C THR A 362 -36.56 4.31 -11.15
N PHE A 363 -36.17 5.53 -11.54
CA PHE A 363 -37.13 6.62 -11.78
C PHE A 363 -38.13 6.28 -12.89
N VAL A 364 -37.67 5.74 -14.02
CA VAL A 364 -38.53 5.28 -15.12
C VAL A 364 -39.48 4.18 -14.65
N ILE A 365 -39.00 3.22 -13.86
CA ILE A 365 -39.83 2.19 -13.22
C ILE A 365 -40.90 2.83 -12.34
N CYS A 366 -40.54 3.79 -11.48
CA CYS A 366 -41.50 4.51 -10.64
C CYS A 366 -42.54 5.26 -11.49
N LYS A 367 -42.13 5.94 -12.58
CA LYS A 367 -43.02 6.69 -13.46
C LYS A 367 -43.97 5.77 -14.23
N LEU A 368 -43.48 4.66 -14.76
CA LEU A 368 -44.25 3.75 -15.63
C LEU A 368 -45.10 2.74 -14.86
N LEU A 369 -44.67 2.27 -13.68
CA LEU A 369 -45.41 1.28 -12.91
C LEU A 369 -46.18 1.89 -11.74
N LEU A 370 -45.55 2.73 -10.91
CA LEU A 370 -46.20 3.22 -9.69
C LEU A 370 -47.27 4.26 -9.98
N ILE A 371 -47.06 5.18 -10.94
CA ILE A 371 -48.08 6.20 -11.28
C ILE A 371 -49.40 5.58 -11.76
N PRO A 372 -49.43 4.65 -12.75
CA PRO A 372 -50.70 4.08 -13.19
C PRO A 372 -51.36 3.21 -12.12
N ILE A 373 -50.58 2.46 -11.33
CA ILE A 373 -51.11 1.69 -10.19
C ILE A 373 -51.72 2.63 -9.15
N TYR A 374 -51.00 3.69 -8.79
CA TYR A 374 -51.49 4.70 -7.85
C TYR A 374 -52.74 5.41 -8.36
N LYS A 375 -52.79 5.82 -9.63
CA LYS A 375 -54.01 6.38 -10.24
C LYS A 375 -55.18 5.40 -10.18
N ARG A 376 -54.94 4.11 -10.39
CA ARG A 376 -55.97 3.06 -10.35
C ARG A 376 -56.48 2.79 -8.94
N ILE A 377 -55.61 2.89 -7.92
CA ILE A 377 -55.96 2.71 -6.50
C ILE A 377 -56.56 3.97 -5.87
N SER A 378 -56.15 5.17 -6.31
CA SER A 378 -56.66 6.46 -5.81
C SER A 378 -57.96 6.92 -6.49
N ALA A 379 -58.29 6.38 -7.67
CA ALA A 379 -59.58 6.62 -8.34
C ALA A 379 -60.83 6.43 -7.44
N PRO A 380 -60.91 5.41 -6.56
CA PRO A 380 -62.03 5.28 -5.61
C PRO A 380 -61.97 6.21 -4.38
N LEU A 381 -60.86 6.90 -4.12
CA LEU A 381 -60.65 7.76 -2.92
C LEU A 381 -60.99 9.25 -3.15
N CYS A 382 -61.30 9.66 -4.38
CA CYS A 382 -61.77 11.02 -4.68
C CYS A 382 -63.15 11.00 -5.38
N PRO A 383 -64.24 10.68 -4.66
CA PRO A 383 -65.57 10.56 -5.25
C PRO A 383 -66.25 11.94 -5.25
N LYS A 384 -65.83 12.88 -6.10
CA LYS A 384 -66.60 14.13 -6.29
C LYS A 384 -66.22 14.92 -7.55
N PHE A 385 -66.24 14.29 -8.73
CA PHE A 385 -66.31 15.03 -9.99
C PHE A 385 -67.01 14.26 -11.11
N MET A 386 -68.05 13.50 -10.77
CA MET A 386 -68.95 12.88 -11.75
C MET A 386 -70.40 13.11 -11.35
N ASN A 387 -70.74 14.36 -11.02
CA ASN A 387 -72.10 14.88 -10.92
C ASN A 387 -72.05 16.41 -10.74
N ILE A 388 -72.10 17.16 -11.84
CA ILE A 388 -72.79 18.45 -12.06
C ILE A 388 -72.97 18.49 -13.59
N VAL A 389 -73.99 17.81 -14.10
CA VAL A 389 -75.23 18.38 -14.66
C VAL A 389 -74.99 19.00 -16.05
N GLU A 390 -75.33 18.22 -17.08
CA GLU A 390 -75.83 18.72 -18.37
C GLU A 390 -76.98 19.71 -18.12
N PRO A 391 -77.01 20.86 -18.81
CA PRO A 391 -78.27 21.48 -19.18
C PRO A 391 -78.59 21.09 -20.62
N THR A 392 -79.41 20.06 -20.77
CA THR A 392 -80.32 19.95 -21.92
C THR A 392 -81.29 21.11 -21.88
N HIS A 393 -81.33 21.94 -22.93
CA HIS A 393 -82.54 22.65 -23.33
C HIS A 393 -82.56 22.80 -24.84
N GLU A 394 -83.32 21.91 -25.49
CA GLU A 394 -83.83 22.11 -26.84
C GLU A 394 -84.89 23.23 -26.85
N MET A 395 -84.74 24.07 -27.88
CA MET A 395 -85.73 24.80 -28.69
C MET A 395 -87.16 24.97 -28.16
N ALA A 396 -87.59 26.24 -28.14
CA ALA A 396 -88.96 26.63 -28.50
C ALA A 396 -88.89 27.81 -29.49
N SER A 397 -89.37 27.58 -30.71
CA SER A 397 -89.73 28.61 -31.68
C SER A 397 -91.18 29.06 -31.44
N ALA A 398 -91.46 30.36 -31.62
CA ALA A 398 -92.74 30.87 -32.12
C ALA A 398 -92.70 32.41 -32.28
N HIS A 399 -93.06 32.86 -33.48
CA HIS A 399 -93.75 34.11 -33.89
C HIS A 399 -93.36 35.45 -33.20
N HIS A 400 -93.03 36.53 -33.92
CA HIS A 400 -93.72 37.10 -35.07
C HIS A 400 -92.85 38.13 -35.80
#